data_AF-A0A3M2RJS4-F1
#
_entry.id   AF-A0A3M2RJS4-F1
#
_cell.length_a   1.000
_cell.length_b   1.000
_cell.length_c   1.000
_cell.angle_alpha   90.00
_cell.angle_beta   90.00
_cell.angle_gamma   90.00
#
_symmetry.space_group_name_H-M   'P 1'
#
loop_
_entity.id
_entity.type
_entity.pdbx_description
1 polymer ?
#
loop_
_entity_poly.entity_id
_entity_poly.type
_entity_poly.pdbx_seq_one_letter_code
_entity_poly.pdbx_strand_id
1 'polypeptide(L)' 'MSSLRGIDEVIPDARDGLTKTERTILYVLSETQKELGGRNVPTVMLYGRVLEYVNISEQELHLYLDRLGVKGDGR' A
#
# COMPACT_ATOMS: atom_id res chain seq x y z
N MET A 1 16.51 -13.32 -1.58
CA MET A 1 16.38 -13.91 -0.23
C MET A 1 14.92 -13.87 0.14
N SER A 2 14.23 -15.02 0.11
CA SER A 2 12.80 -15.10 0.42
C SER A 2 12.62 -14.96 1.93
N SER A 3 12.18 -13.79 2.38
CA SER A 3 11.69 -13.63 3.75
C SER A 3 10.36 -14.36 3.82
N LEU A 4 10.26 -15.37 4.68
CA LEU A 4 8.97 -15.99 5.02
C LEU A 4 8.09 -14.90 5.64
N ARG A 5 7.14 -14.37 4.85
CA ARG A 5 6.10 -13.47 5.36
C ARG A 5 5.34 -14.19 6.47
N GLY A 6 5.09 -13.49 7.57
CA GLY A 6 4.29 -14.05 8.66
C GLY A 6 2.91 -14.42 8.15
N ILE A 7 2.30 -15.48 8.70
CA ILE A 7 0.96 -15.93 8.29
C ILE A 7 -0.09 -14.80 8.35
N ASP A 8 0.05 -13.89 9.31
CA ASP A 8 -0.84 -12.74 9.50
C ASP A 8 -0.70 -11.67 8.40
N GLU A 9 0.41 -11.67 7.64
CA GLU A 9 0.59 -10.75 6.52
C GLU A 9 -0.18 -11.19 5.28
N VAL A 10 -0.49 -12.48 5.15
CA VAL A 10 -1.11 -13.06 3.95
C VAL A 10 -2.58 -13.43 4.15
N ILE A 11 -3.03 -13.59 5.40
CA ILE A 11 -4.43 -13.89 5.71
C ILE A 11 -5.24 -12.58 5.71
N PRO A 12 -6.27 -12.45 4.86
CA PRO A 12 -7.17 -11.30 4.89
C PRO A 12 -8.01 -11.28 6.17
N ASP A 13 -8.22 -10.10 6.74
CA ASP A 13 -9.14 -9.92 7.86
C ASP A 13 -10.58 -10.10 7.39
N ALA A 14 -11.37 -10.88 8.15
CA ALA A 14 -12.74 -11.23 7.77
C ALA A 14 -13.70 -10.02 7.69
N ARG A 15 -13.34 -8.88 8.29
CA ARG A 15 -14.19 -7.69 8.34
C ARG A 15 -14.11 -6.85 7.07
N ASP A 16 -12.90 -6.71 6.52
CA ASP A 16 -12.62 -5.79 5.41
C ASP A 16 -11.99 -6.51 4.19
N GLY A 17 -11.61 -7.78 4.32
CA GLY A 17 -10.94 -8.54 3.27
C GLY A 17 -9.52 -8.06 2.97
N LEU A 18 -8.94 -7.21 3.83
CA LEU A 18 -7.60 -6.66 3.68
C LEU A 18 -6.58 -7.50 4.42
N THR A 19 -5.46 -7.75 3.77
CA THR A 19 -4.22 -8.17 4.41
C THR A 19 -3.62 -7.02 5.21
N LYS A 20 -2.69 -7.34 6.11
CA LYS A 20 -1.93 -6.33 6.86
C LYS A 20 -1.21 -5.35 5.94
N THR A 21 -0.60 -5.84 4.86
CA THR A 21 0.12 -5.03 3.87
C THR A 21 -0.80 -4.05 3.16
N GLU A 22 -1.97 -4.50 2.70
CA GLU A 22 -2.97 -3.65 2.04
C GLU A 22 -3.48 -2.55 2.97
N ARG A 23 -3.75 -2.89 4.23
CA ARG A 23 -4.17 -1.90 5.24
C ARG A 23 -3.09 -0.86 5.48
N THR A 24 -1.83 -1.27 5.59
CA THR A 24 -0.69 -0.34 5.70
C THR A 24 -0.61 0.58 4.49
N ILE A 25 -0.74 0.06 3.26
CA ILE A 25 -0.71 0.88 2.04
C ILE A 25 -1.82 1.93 2.06
N LEU A 26 -3.07 1.54 2.38
CA LEU A 26 -4.20 2.47 2.46
C LEU A 26 -4.02 3.51 3.56
N TYR A 27 -3.49 3.12 4.72
CA TYR A 27 -3.19 4.04 5.81
C TYR A 27 -2.15 5.09 5.38
N VAL A 28 -1.02 4.66 4.82
CA VAL A 28 0.05 5.56 4.36
C VAL A 28 -0.47 6.47 3.24
N LEU A 29 -1.26 5.95 2.30
CA LEU A 29 -1.89 6.74 1.24
C LEU A 29 -2.79 7.84 1.84
N SER A 30 -3.68 7.48 2.76
CA SER A 30 -4.58 8.43 3.43
C SER A 30 -3.82 9.53 4.17
N GLU A 31 -2.81 9.18 4.98
CA GLU A 31 -2.03 10.17 5.71
C GLU A 31 -1.26 11.10 4.76
N THR A 32 -0.67 10.53 3.70
CA THR A 32 0.04 11.34 2.70
C THR A 32 -0.90 12.28 1.95
N GLN A 33 -2.10 11.83 1.59
CA GLN A 33 -3.11 12.71 0.97
C GLN A 33 -3.48 13.88 1.88
N LYS A 34 -3.67 13.64 3.18
CA LYS A 34 -3.97 14.71 4.15
C LYS A 34 -2.85 15.74 4.22
N GLU A 35 -1.60 15.28 4.30
CA GLU A 35 -0.41 16.16 4.30
C GLU A 35 -0.27 16.98 3.00
N LEU A 36 -0.67 16.41 1.86
CA LEU A 36 -0.66 17.10 0.57
C LEU A 36 -1.89 18.00 0.34
N GLY A 37 -2.79 18.11 1.32
CA GLY A 37 -4.01 18.92 1.22
C GLY A 37 -5.07 18.31 0.30
N GLY A 38 -5.18 16.97 0.29
CA GLY A 38 -6.15 16.22 -0.53
C GLY A 38 -5.73 16.00 -1.98
N ARG A 39 -4.50 16.38 -2.35
CA ARG A 39 -3.94 16.11 -3.68
C ARG A 39 -3.50 14.66 -3.83
N ASN A 40 -3.35 14.21 -5.07
CA ASN A 40 -2.84 12.89 -5.36
C ASN A 40 -1.43 12.69 -4.82
N VAL A 41 -1.18 11.47 -4.38
CA VAL A 41 0.12 11.04 -3.87
C VAL A 41 0.89 10.41 -5.03
N PRO A 42 2.04 10.96 -5.43
CA PRO A 42 2.89 10.32 -6.43
C PRO A 42 3.29 8.91 -5.99
N THR A 43 3.22 7.91 -6.87
CA THR A 43 3.51 6.51 -6.54
C THR A 43 4.91 6.33 -5.95
N VAL A 44 5.92 7.06 -6.44
CA VAL A 44 7.28 7.06 -5.89
C VAL A 44 7.32 7.53 -4.44
N MET A 45 6.56 8.57 -4.11
CA MET A 45 6.45 9.07 -2.74
C MET A 45 5.74 8.06 -1.84
N LEU A 46 4.64 7.47 -2.33
CA LEU A 46 3.94 6.41 -1.61
C LEU A 46 4.86 5.21 -1.35
N TYR A 47 5.61 4.77 -2.36
CA TYR A 47 6.56 3.66 -2.25
C TYR A 47 7.61 3.90 -1.16
N GLY A 48 8.26 5.07 -1.18
CA GLY A 48 9.24 5.42 -0.16
C GLY A 48 8.68 5.35 1.27
N ARG A 49 7.45 5.85 1.49
CA ARG A 49 6.81 5.81 2.80
C ARG A 49 6.32 4.42 3.20
N VAL A 50 5.86 3.61 2.26
CA VAL A 50 5.40 2.23 2.53
C VAL A 50 6.57 1.35 2.96
N LEU A 51 7.77 1.57 2.41
CA LEU A 51 8.99 0.86 2.82
C LEU A 51 9.39 1.07 4.28
N GLU A 52 8.91 2.14 4.92
CA GLU A 52 9.11 2.37 6.36
C GLU A 52 8.36 1.34 7.23
N TYR A 53 7.34 0.66 6.67
CA TYR A 53 6.45 -0.25 7.40
C TYR A 53 6.49 -1.69 6.88
N VAL A 54 6.68 -1.88 5.58
CA VAL A 54 6.63 -3.19 4.93
C VAL A 54 7.71 -3.34 3.87
N ASN A 55 8.41 -4.49 3.91
CA ASN A 55 9.42 -4.83 2.92
C ASN A 55 8.77 -5.47 1.68
N ILE A 56 8.55 -4.66 0.64
CA ILE A 56 7.96 -5.06 -0.64
C ILE A 56 8.73 -4.43 -1.79
N SER A 57 8.71 -5.08 -2.94
CA SER A 57 9.22 -4.48 -4.18
C SER A 57 8.25 -3.42 -4.74
N GLU A 58 8.74 -2.55 -5.62
CA GLU A 58 7.92 -1.60 -6.38
C GLU A 58 6.85 -2.33 -7.21
N GLN A 59 7.20 -3.46 -7.82
CA GLN A 59 6.26 -4.29 -8.59
C GLN A 59 5.13 -4.83 -7.72
N GLU A 60 5.44 -5.27 -6.49
CA GLU A 60 4.42 -5.72 -5.55
C GLU A 60 3.52 -4.58 -5.09
N LEU A 61 4.06 -3.38 -4.85
CA LEU A 61 3.24 -2.20 -4.57
C LEU A 61 2.24 -1.96 -5.69
N HIS A 62 2.66 -1.99 -6.96
CA HIS A 62 1.76 -1.83 -8.09
C HIS A 62 0.64 -2.88 -8.13
N LEU A 63 0.95 -4.15 -7.84
CA LEU A 63 -0.06 -5.22 -7.75
C LEU A 63 -1.07 -4.95 -6.62
N TYR A 64 -0.62 -4.47 -5.47
CA TYR A 64 -1.52 -4.10 -4.37
C TYR A 64 -2.39 -2.89 -4.74
N LEU A 65 -1.83 -1.86 -5.37
CA LEU A 65 -2.60 -0.67 -5.78
C LEU A 65 -3.69 -1.03 -6.79
N ASP A 66 -3.38 -1.90 -7.77
CA ASP A 66 -4.37 -2.38 -8.75
C ASP A 66 -5.49 -3.18 -8.07
N ARG A 67 -5.14 -4.12 -7.19
CA ARG A 67 -6.12 -4.88 -6.38
C ARG A 67 -7.00 -3.96 -5.53
N LEU A 68 -6.43 -2.90 -4.96
CA LEU A 68 -7.14 -1.93 -4.12
C LEU A 68 -7.96 -0.91 -4.93
N GLY A 69 -7.91 -0.97 -6.27
CA GLY A 69 -8.59 -0.01 -7.14
C GLY A 69 -8.02 1.40 -7.05
N VAL A 70 -6.81 1.56 -6.51
CA VAL A 70 -6.13 2.86 -6.44
C VAL A 70 -5.57 3.18 -7.82
N LYS A 71 -6.18 4.17 -8.48
CA LYS A 71 -5.80 4.60 -9.83
C LYS A 71 -5.19 6.00 -9.76
N GLY A 72 -4.13 6.21 -10.54
CA GLY A 72 -3.69 7.56 -10.87
C GLY A 72 -4.63 8.19 -11.90
N ASP A 73 -4.65 9.52 -11.95
CA ASP A 73 -5.53 10.34 -12.77
C ASP A 73 -5.34 10.21 -14.29
N GLY A 74 -4.53 9.25 -14.76
CA GLY A 74 -4.40 8.87 -16.16
C GLY A 74 -4.13 10.01 -17.15
N ARG A 75 -3.62 11.16 -16.71
CA ARG A 75 -3.22 12.26 -17.58
C ARG A 75 -1.85 12.03 -18.19
#